data_AF-A0A7S2V147-F1
#
_entry.id   AF-A0A7S2V147-F1
#
_cell.length_a   1.000
_cell.length_b   1.000
_cell.length_c   1.000
_cell.angle_alpha   90.00
_cell.angle_beta   90.00
_cell.angle_gamma   90.00
#
_symmetry.space_group_name_H-M   'P 1'
#
loop_
_entity.id
_entity.type
_entity.pdbx_description
1 polymer ?
#
loop_
_entity_poly.entity_id
_entity_poly.type
_entity_poly.pdbx_seq_one_letter_code
_entity_poly.pdbx_strand_id
1 'polypeptide(L)'
;TDVPLAEKGVREAEEAGRLLREAGFDFDLAYTSVLKRAIMTCCSVLRGLDLMWIPVTKHWRLNERHYGALQGLNKQETVDKHGIDQVTVWRRSYDIPPPALTKDSEYWPGHDRRYKGLTDEEIPLTESLKLTEARF
;
A
#
# COMPACT_ATOMS: atom_id res chain seq x y z
N THR A 1 -7.14 0.66 -2.62
CA THR A 1 -7.57 2.06 -2.50
C THR A 1 -6.41 2.98 -2.10
N ASP A 2 -6.51 4.25 -2.49
CA ASP A 2 -5.45 5.26 -2.30
C ASP A 2 -5.85 6.39 -1.34
N VAL A 3 -6.02 6.00 -0.08
CA VAL A 3 -6.38 6.90 1.02
C VAL A 3 -5.16 7.72 1.50
N PRO A 4 -5.35 8.98 1.92
CA PRO A 4 -4.28 9.81 2.48
C PRO A 4 -3.89 9.35 3.90
N LEU A 5 -2.79 9.91 4.43
CA LEU A 5 -2.46 9.78 5.85
C LEU A 5 -3.50 10.52 6.70
N ALA A 6 -3.82 9.96 7.87
CA ALA A 6 -4.49 10.72 8.93
C ALA A 6 -3.49 11.68 9.60
N GLU A 7 -3.97 12.68 10.33
CA GLU A 7 -3.10 13.65 11.04
C GLU A 7 -2.07 12.99 11.94
N LYS A 8 -2.48 11.92 12.65
CA LYS A 8 -1.56 11.13 13.49
C LYS A 8 -0.44 10.51 12.64
N GLY A 9 -0.76 9.98 11.46
CA GLY A 9 0.21 9.38 10.54
C GLY A 9 1.17 10.40 9.94
N VAL A 10 0.73 11.65 9.75
CA VAL A 10 1.63 12.75 9.36
C VAL A 10 2.66 13.01 10.46
N ARG A 11 2.22 13.12 11.72
CA ARG A 11 3.11 13.31 12.87
C ARG A 11 4.08 12.14 13.06
N GLU A 12 3.61 10.91 12.91
CA GLU A 12 4.46 9.70 12.97
C GLU A 12 5.56 9.72 11.89
N ALA A 13 5.26 10.20 10.69
CA ALA A 13 6.25 10.31 9.61
C ALA A 13 7.29 11.43 9.85
N GLU A 14 6.86 12.57 10.40
CA GLU A 14 7.76 13.66 10.78
C GLU A 14 8.70 13.23 11.90
N GLU A 15 8.16 12.53 12.90
CA GLU A 15 8.93 11.97 14.01
C GLU A 15 9.96 10.94 13.54
N ALA A 16 9.60 10.07 12.59
CA ALA A 16 10.53 9.13 11.99
C ALA A 16 11.72 9.84 11.32
N GLY A 17 11.47 10.94 10.58
CA GLY A 17 12.53 11.75 9.99
C GLY A 17 13.46 12.37 11.04
N ARG A 18 12.91 12.90 12.14
CA ARG A 18 13.68 13.43 13.26
C ARG A 18 14.57 12.36 13.89
N LEU A 19 14.01 11.18 14.20
CA LEU A 19 14.74 10.08 14.83
C LEU A 19 15.87 9.54 13.95
N LEU A 20 15.64 9.41 12.64
CA LEU A 20 16.68 8.99 11.70
C LEU A 20 17.83 10.00 11.66
N ARG A 21 17.53 11.30 11.65
CA ARG A 21 18.55 12.35 11.70
C ARG A 21 19.35 12.32 12.98
N GLU A 22 18.70 12.17 14.13
CA GLU A 22 19.35 12.09 15.44
C GLU A 22 20.26 10.87 15.58
N ALA A 23 19.88 9.76 14.94
CA ALA A 23 20.71 8.56 14.88
C ALA A 23 21.80 8.61 13.81
N GLY A 24 21.91 9.70 13.03
CA GLY A 24 22.96 9.90 12.04
C GLY A 24 22.80 9.07 10.76
N PHE A 25 21.57 8.69 10.40
CA PHE A 25 21.29 8.01 9.13
C PHE A 25 21.35 9.00 7.95
N ASP A 26 21.83 8.49 6.82
CA ASP A 26 21.87 9.20 5.53
C ASP A 26 21.45 8.23 4.40
N PHE A 27 21.03 8.76 3.26
CA PHE A 27 20.51 7.96 2.14
C PHE A 27 20.86 8.57 0.78
N ASP A 28 21.26 7.73 -0.17
CA ASP A 28 21.53 8.15 -1.55
C ASP A 28 20.30 8.03 -2.47
N LEU A 29 19.30 7.22 -2.07
CA LEU A 29 18.15 6.85 -2.88
C LEU A 29 16.99 6.42 -2.00
N ALA A 30 15.76 6.78 -2.39
CA ALA A 30 14.55 6.30 -1.75
C ALA A 30 13.64 5.54 -2.72
N TYR A 31 13.02 4.47 -2.22
CA TYR A 31 11.95 3.75 -2.90
C TYR A 31 10.65 3.89 -2.13
N THR A 32 9.53 4.03 -2.84
CA THR A 32 8.20 4.04 -2.25
C THR A 32 7.17 3.44 -3.20
N SER A 33 5.99 3.14 -2.68
CA SER A 33 4.86 2.69 -3.49
C SER A 33 4.29 3.81 -4.37
N VAL A 34 3.33 3.50 -5.24
CA VAL A 34 2.57 4.53 -5.98
C VAL A 34 1.36 5.06 -5.19
N LEU A 35 1.23 4.71 -3.91
CA LEU A 35 0.13 5.09 -3.03
C LEU A 35 0.49 6.34 -2.22
N LYS A 36 -0.41 7.32 -2.20
CA LYS A 36 -0.21 8.65 -1.59
C LYS A 36 0.31 8.57 -0.17
N ARG A 37 -0.25 7.67 0.65
CA ARG A 37 0.18 7.50 2.05
C ARG A 37 1.67 7.19 2.19
N ALA A 38 2.22 6.28 1.39
CA ALA A 38 3.64 5.93 1.44
C ALA A 38 4.52 7.02 0.83
N ILE A 39 4.04 7.68 -0.22
CA ILE A 39 4.73 8.82 -0.85
C ILE A 39 4.85 9.97 0.16
N MET A 40 3.75 10.33 0.84
CA MET A 40 3.74 11.39 1.85
C MET A 40 4.64 11.05 3.04
N THR A 41 4.64 9.80 3.52
CA THR A 41 5.56 9.36 4.57
C THR A 41 7.02 9.52 4.12
N CYS A 42 7.37 9.04 2.93
CA CYS A 42 8.71 9.18 2.36
C CYS A 42 9.12 10.67 2.27
N CYS A 43 8.25 11.53 1.73
CA CYS A 43 8.52 12.98 1.67
C CYS A 43 8.74 13.61 3.05
N SER A 44 7.94 13.24 4.06
CA SER A 44 8.11 13.76 5.43
C SER A 44 9.44 13.34 6.04
N VAL A 45 9.85 12.08 5.84
CA VAL A 45 11.13 11.56 6.31
C VAL A 45 12.29 12.27 5.63
N LEU A 46 12.28 12.41 4.31
CA LEU A 46 13.33 13.10 3.55
C LEU A 46 13.45 14.58 3.92
N ARG A 47 12.31 15.24 4.20
CA ARG A 47 12.31 16.61 4.72
C ARG A 47 12.97 16.68 6.11
N GLY A 48 12.69 15.74 7.00
CA GLY A 48 13.31 15.69 8.34
C GLY A 48 14.83 15.49 8.27
N LEU A 49 15.31 14.75 7.27
CA LEU A 49 16.71 14.46 7.02
C LEU A 49 17.46 15.50 6.19
N ASP A 50 16.76 16.49 5.61
CA ASP A 50 17.31 17.44 4.63
C ASP A 50 17.84 16.77 3.33
N LEU A 51 17.16 15.70 2.90
CA LEU A 51 17.51 14.88 1.73
C LEU A 51 16.48 14.99 0.60
N MET A 52 15.81 16.14 0.46
CA MET A 52 14.77 16.32 -0.56
C MET A 52 15.30 16.26 -2.01
N TRP A 53 16.61 16.35 -2.20
CA TRP A 53 17.29 16.35 -3.48
C TRP A 53 17.65 14.95 -4.00
N ILE A 54 17.56 13.93 -3.15
CA ILE A 54 17.92 12.57 -3.54
C ILE A 54 16.87 11.99 -4.51
N PRO A 55 17.25 11.07 -5.42
CA PRO A 55 16.30 10.39 -6.27
C PRO A 55 15.24 9.60 -5.47
N VAL A 56 13.99 9.64 -5.95
CA VAL A 56 12.87 8.89 -5.38
C VAL A 56 12.15 8.07 -6.44
N THR A 57 12.29 6.75 -6.39
CA THR A 57 11.63 5.81 -7.30
C THR A 57 10.30 5.33 -6.72
N LYS A 58 9.22 5.50 -7.50
CA LYS A 58 7.88 5.04 -7.12
C LYS A 58 7.53 3.80 -7.93
N HIS A 59 7.18 2.69 -7.28
CA HIS A 59 6.91 1.44 -7.99
C HIS A 59 5.70 0.69 -7.44
N TRP A 60 4.86 0.15 -8.33
CA TRP A 60 3.63 -0.57 -7.95
C TRP A 60 3.91 -1.86 -7.20
N ARG A 61 5.06 -2.51 -7.46
CA ARG A 61 5.52 -3.69 -6.71
C ARG A 61 5.74 -3.43 -5.22
N LEU A 62 5.81 -2.17 -4.80
CA LEU A 62 5.88 -1.78 -3.38
C LEU A 62 4.50 -1.41 -2.81
N ASN A 63 3.42 -1.56 -3.56
CA ASN A 63 2.07 -1.33 -3.07
C ASN A 63 1.70 -2.35 -1.98
N GLU A 64 0.78 -1.93 -1.12
CA GLU A 64 0.08 -2.80 -0.16
C GLU A 64 -0.59 -4.00 -0.86
N ARG A 65 -0.80 -5.09 -0.12
CA ARG A 65 -1.57 -6.26 -0.55
C ARG A 65 -2.95 -5.85 -1.09
N HIS A 66 -3.32 -6.34 -2.26
CA HIS A 66 -4.62 -6.10 -2.87
C HIS A 66 -5.74 -6.90 -2.20
N TYR A 67 -6.62 -6.23 -1.45
CA TYR A 67 -7.72 -6.87 -0.71
C TYR A 67 -8.91 -7.36 -1.56
N GLY A 68 -8.75 -7.43 -2.88
CA GLY A 68 -9.77 -7.89 -3.82
C GLY A 68 -11.11 -7.20 -3.66
N ALA A 69 -12.20 -7.98 -3.67
CA ALA A 69 -13.57 -7.51 -3.51
C ALA A 69 -13.88 -6.96 -2.09
N LEU A 70 -12.94 -7.03 -1.15
CA LEU A 70 -13.08 -6.41 0.17
C LEU A 70 -12.68 -4.93 0.18
N GLN A 71 -12.12 -4.41 -0.91
CA GLN A 71 -11.82 -2.99 -1.02
C GLN A 71 -13.11 -2.16 -0.96
N GLY A 72 -13.10 -1.10 -0.15
CA GLY A 72 -14.24 -0.19 0.00
C GLY A 72 -15.30 -0.64 1.01
N LEU A 73 -15.30 -1.91 1.41
CA LEU A 73 -16.27 -2.42 2.39
C LEU A 73 -15.90 -2.01 3.82
N ASN A 74 -16.93 -1.75 4.64
CA ASN A 74 -16.73 -1.60 6.06
C ASN A 74 -16.31 -2.96 6.67
N LYS A 75 -15.40 -2.93 7.64
CA LYS A 75 -14.95 -4.14 8.35
C LYS A 75 -16.12 -4.87 9.01
N GLN A 76 -17.05 -4.13 9.62
CA GLN A 76 -18.20 -4.73 10.30
C GLN A 76 -19.13 -5.41 9.28
N GLU A 77 -19.48 -4.72 8.20
CA GLU A 77 -20.29 -5.28 7.11
C GLU A 77 -19.65 -6.55 6.51
N THR A 78 -18.33 -6.56 6.37
CA THR A 78 -17.60 -7.72 5.86
C THR A 78 -17.71 -8.91 6.83
N VAL A 79 -17.59 -8.65 8.14
CA VAL A 79 -17.75 -9.67 9.18
C VAL A 79 -19.20 -10.17 9.25
N ASP A 80 -20.18 -9.28 9.16
CA ASP A 80 -21.60 -9.62 9.19
C ASP A 80 -21.99 -10.50 7.99
N LYS A 81 -21.39 -10.25 6.82
CA LYS A 81 -21.65 -10.98 5.58
C LYS A 81 -20.91 -12.31 5.47
N HIS A 82 -19.66 -12.37 5.90
CA HIS A 82 -18.77 -13.51 5.64
C HIS A 82 -18.37 -14.30 6.89
N GLY A 83 -18.68 -13.79 8.08
CA GLY A 83 -18.26 -14.37 9.35
C GLY A 83 -16.83 -13.97 9.75
N ILE A 84 -16.63 -13.82 11.06
CA ILE A 84 -15.34 -13.39 11.62
C ILE A 84 -14.20 -14.37 11.32
N ASP A 85 -14.48 -15.67 11.30
CA ASP A 85 -13.48 -16.71 11.06
C ASP A 85 -12.92 -16.59 9.63
N GLN A 86 -13.80 -16.41 8.64
CA GLN A 86 -13.39 -16.24 7.24
C GLN A 86 -12.63 -14.93 7.02
N VAL A 87 -13.08 -13.83 7.61
CA VAL A 87 -12.38 -12.54 7.56
C VAL A 87 -11.00 -12.65 8.22
N THR A 88 -10.89 -13.41 9.31
CA THR A 88 -9.62 -13.67 10.00
C THR A 88 -8.66 -14.46 9.10
N VAL A 89 -9.15 -15.49 8.41
CA VAL A 89 -8.37 -16.24 7.42
C VAL A 89 -7.83 -15.30 6.35
N TRP A 90 -8.66 -14.51 5.68
CA TRP A 90 -8.20 -13.58 4.63
C TRP A 90 -7.19 -12.54 5.13
N ARG A 91 -7.30 -12.12 6.39
CA ARG A 91 -6.40 -11.10 6.96
C ARG A 91 -5.07 -11.67 7.43
N ARG A 92 -5.06 -12.91 7.94
CA ARG A 92 -3.92 -13.50 8.64
C ARG A 92 -3.25 -14.67 7.93
N SER A 93 -3.95 -15.34 7.00
CA SER A 93 -3.35 -16.39 6.20
C SER A 93 -2.24 -15.83 5.30
N TYR A 94 -1.21 -16.64 5.11
CA TYR A 94 -0.11 -16.34 4.22
C TYR A 94 -0.52 -16.50 2.75
N ASP A 95 -1.23 -17.58 2.41
CA ASP A 95 -1.45 -18.00 1.02
C ASP A 95 -2.92 -17.93 0.55
N ILE A 96 -3.88 -17.69 1.45
CA ILE A 96 -5.30 -17.60 1.11
C ILE A 96 -5.71 -16.14 0.85
N PRO A 97 -5.98 -15.74 -0.41
CA PRO A 97 -6.40 -14.39 -0.72
C PRO A 97 -7.89 -14.16 -0.40
N PRO A 98 -8.31 -12.90 -0.21
CA PRO A 98 -9.72 -12.51 -0.28
C PRO A 98 -10.38 -12.84 -1.63
N PRO A 99 -11.72 -12.77 -1.74
CA PRO A 99 -12.41 -12.95 -3.01
C PRO A 99 -11.90 -11.97 -4.08
N ALA A 100 -11.75 -12.46 -5.30
CA ALA A 100 -11.29 -11.65 -6.44
C ALA A 100 -12.31 -10.58 -6.83
N LEU A 101 -11.79 -9.43 -7.26
CA LEU A 101 -12.58 -8.36 -7.88
C LEU A 101 -12.83 -8.70 -9.37
N THR A 102 -13.86 -8.12 -10.00
CA THR A 102 -14.11 -8.21 -11.45
C THR A 102 -13.59 -6.96 -12.18
N LYS A 103 -13.14 -7.06 -13.43
CA LYS A 103 -12.56 -5.89 -14.15
C LYS A 103 -13.55 -4.72 -14.30
N ASP A 104 -14.84 -5.03 -14.30
CA ASP A 104 -15.99 -4.13 -14.30
C ASP A 104 -16.20 -3.38 -12.96
N SER A 105 -15.50 -3.77 -11.89
CA SER A 105 -15.53 -3.06 -10.61
C SER A 105 -14.90 -1.67 -10.70
N GLU A 106 -15.52 -0.67 -10.06
CA GLU A 106 -14.93 0.66 -9.89
C GLU A 106 -13.58 0.63 -9.14
N TYR A 107 -13.33 -0.40 -8.33
CA TYR A 107 -12.10 -0.57 -7.55
C TYR A 107 -11.00 -1.31 -8.32
N TRP A 108 -11.24 -1.73 -9.58
CA TRP A 108 -10.20 -2.38 -10.38
C TRP A 108 -9.05 -1.41 -10.68
N PRO A 109 -7.79 -1.74 -10.32
CA PRO A 109 -6.67 -0.82 -10.54
C PRO A 109 -6.43 -0.49 -12.03
N GLY A 110 -6.86 -1.33 -12.96
CA GLY A 110 -6.69 -1.08 -14.40
C GLY A 110 -7.40 0.17 -14.92
N HIS A 111 -8.39 0.69 -14.18
CA HIS A 111 -9.04 1.96 -14.49
C HIS A 111 -8.19 3.19 -14.09
N ASP A 112 -7.17 3.03 -13.24
CA ASP A 112 -6.36 4.14 -12.76
C ASP A 112 -5.12 4.34 -13.63
N ARG A 113 -4.94 5.59 -14.09
CA ARG A 113 -3.85 6.00 -14.99
C ARG A 113 -2.44 5.63 -14.49
N ARG A 114 -2.25 5.48 -13.18
CA ARG A 114 -0.96 5.07 -12.58
C ARG A 114 -0.50 3.69 -13.04
N TYR A 115 -1.44 2.83 -13.43
CA TYR A 115 -1.18 1.44 -13.82
C TYR A 115 -1.29 1.23 -15.34
N LYS A 116 -1.45 2.30 -16.15
CA LYS A 116 -1.66 2.20 -17.60
C LYS A 116 -0.57 1.43 -18.36
N GLY A 117 0.65 1.38 -17.81
CA GLY A 117 1.78 0.66 -18.39
C GLY A 117 1.88 -0.82 -18.00
N LEU A 118 0.97 -1.32 -17.16
CA LEU A 118 0.97 -2.71 -16.68
C LEU A 118 0.13 -3.60 -17.59
N THR A 119 0.54 -4.85 -17.67
CA THR A 119 -0.22 -5.93 -18.30
C THR A 119 -1.40 -6.35 -17.43
N ASP A 120 -2.35 -7.08 -18.03
CA ASP A 120 -3.51 -7.62 -17.31
C ASP A 120 -3.08 -8.60 -16.20
N GLU A 121 -1.98 -9.33 -16.41
CA GLU A 121 -1.39 -10.27 -15.45
C GLU A 121 -0.73 -9.57 -14.26
N GLU A 122 -0.21 -8.36 -14.46
CA GLU A 122 0.42 -7.56 -13.41
C GLU A 122 -0.60 -6.81 -12.55
N ILE A 123 -1.83 -6.61 -13.03
CA ILE A 123 -2.89 -5.91 -12.29
C ILE A 123 -3.66 -6.93 -11.43
N PRO A 124 -3.47 -6.94 -10.09
CA PRO A 124 -4.07 -7.96 -9.25
C PRO A 124 -5.59 -7.77 -9.13
N LEU A 125 -6.32 -8.89 -9.23
CA LEU A 125 -7.74 -8.95 -8.85
C LEU A 125 -7.93 -9.25 -7.36
N THR A 126 -6.92 -9.84 -6.70
CA THR A 126 -6.82 -10.07 -5.26
C THR A 126 -5.41 -10.59 -4.96
N GLU A 127 -4.94 -10.42 -3.73
CA GLU A 127 -3.63 -10.90 -3.30
C GLU A 127 -3.70 -11.53 -1.92
N SER A 128 -2.95 -12.62 -1.74
CA SER A 128 -2.51 -13.13 -0.45
C SER A 128 -1.14 -12.52 -0.11
N LEU A 129 -0.61 -12.81 1.08
CA LEU A 129 0.74 -12.37 1.44
C LEU A 129 1.79 -13.04 0.53
N LYS A 130 1.60 -14.33 0.20
CA LYS A 130 2.43 -15.08 -0.76
C LYS A 130 2.48 -14.43 -2.14
N LEU A 131 1.34 -13.98 -2.67
CA LEU A 131 1.28 -13.29 -3.97
C LEU A 131 1.95 -11.91 -3.90
N THR A 132 1.77 -11.22 -2.77
CA THR A 132 2.44 -9.94 -2.52
C THR A 132 3.96 -10.12 -2.48
N GLU A 133 4.46 -11.18 -1.84
CA GLU A 133 5.88 -11.55 -1.80
C GLU A 133 6.44 -11.84 -3.20
N ALA A 134 5.72 -12.62 -4.02
CA ALA A 134 6.16 -13.04 -5.34
C ALA A 134 6.34 -11.91 -6.37
N ARG A 135 5.82 -10.70 -6.09
CA ARG A 135 5.99 -9.52 -6.95
C ARG A 135 7.09 -8.56 -6.50
N PHE A 136 7.73 -8.76 -5.34
CA PHE A 136 8.89 -7.97 -4.95
C PHE A 136 10.13 -8.27 -5.81
#